data_AF-A0A660N9R4-F1
#
_entry.id   AF-A0A660N9R4-F1
#
_cell.length_a   1.000
_cell.length_b   1.000
_cell.length_c   1.000
_cell.angle_alpha   90.00
_cell.angle_beta   90.00
_cell.angle_gamma   90.00
#
_symmetry.space_group_name_H-M   'P 1'
#
loop_
_entity.id
_entity.type
_entity.pdbx_description
1 polymer ?
#
loop_
_entity_poly.entity_id
_entity_poly.type
_entity_poly.pdbx_seq_one_letter_code
_entity_poly.pdbx_strand_id
1 'polypeptide(L)'
;MQLYDIPEYSLDELYDYYNRTIDLAASYDWAVHPRTQFHVQSALRDYRKFADGELDIDLGTKRWFRVMSHLVEEVGDLDDNQTALVLALAEIGHAAAHLGHLNTALSRGGRTEADVKYEELNRAYVGFGFKCAETYLNLIQKH
;
A
#
# COMPACT_ATOMS: atom_id res chain seq x y z
N MET A 1 -3.68 -25.31 6.02
CA MET A 1 -3.66 -23.87 5.72
C MET A 1 -2.99 -23.71 4.38
N GLN A 2 -3.75 -23.61 3.29
CA GLN A 2 -3.15 -23.19 2.02
C GLN A 2 -2.82 -21.71 2.17
N LEU A 3 -1.60 -21.32 1.83
CA LEU A 3 -1.09 -19.95 1.93
C LEU A 3 -1.78 -18.97 0.93
N TYR A 4 -2.81 -19.42 0.21
CA TYR A 4 -3.25 -18.87 -1.07
C TYR A 4 -4.73 -18.47 -1.14
N ASP A 5 -5.50 -18.55 -0.05
CA ASP A 5 -6.88 -18.01 -0.06
C ASP A 5 -6.82 -16.47 0.03
N ILE A 6 -6.28 -15.83 -1.01
CA ILE A 6 -6.46 -14.41 -1.27
C ILE A 6 -7.76 -14.35 -2.07
N PRO A 7 -8.83 -13.75 -1.52
CA PRO A 7 -10.08 -13.62 -2.24
C PRO A 7 -9.85 -12.98 -3.61
N GLU A 8 -10.51 -13.49 -4.65
CA GLU A 8 -10.55 -12.83 -5.95
C GLU A 8 -11.37 -11.54 -5.83
N TYR A 9 -10.72 -10.46 -5.41
CA TYR A 9 -11.31 -9.14 -5.39
C TYR A 9 -11.41 -8.60 -6.82
N SER A 10 -12.57 -8.05 -7.18
CA SER A 10 -12.73 -7.20 -8.36
C SER A 10 -11.84 -5.96 -8.29
N LEU A 11 -11.65 -5.25 -9.41
CA LEU A 11 -10.84 -4.03 -9.41
C LEU A 11 -11.42 -2.97 -8.47
N ASP A 12 -12.74 -2.80 -8.48
CA ASP A 12 -13.43 -1.83 -7.61
C ASP A 12 -13.24 -2.20 -6.13
N GLU A 13 -13.36 -3.48 -5.77
CA GLU A 13 -13.11 -3.94 -4.39
C GLU A 13 -11.66 -3.68 -3.95
N LEU A 14 -10.68 -3.83 -4.86
CA LEU A 14 -9.29 -3.50 -4.55
C LEU A 14 -9.08 -2.01 -4.30
N TYR A 15 -9.73 -1.14 -5.07
CA TYR A 15 -9.68 0.32 -4.84
C TYR A 15 -10.41 0.74 -3.57
N ASP A 16 -11.56 0.14 -3.27
CA ASP A 16 -12.27 0.35 -2.00
C ASP A 16 -11.42 -0.09 -0.82
N TYR A 17 -10.73 -1.23 -0.93
CA TYR A 17 -9.80 -1.70 0.09
C TYR A 17 -8.60 -0.76 0.23
N TYR A 18 -8.02 -0.31 -0.90
CA TYR A 18 -6.92 0.64 -0.90
C TYR A 18 -7.26 1.91 -0.11
N ASN A 19 -8.40 2.53 -0.44
CA ASN A 19 -8.86 3.76 0.21
C ASN A 19 -9.12 3.55 1.71
N ARG A 20 -9.81 2.46 2.09
CA ARG A 20 -10.04 2.14 3.51
C ARG A 20 -8.73 1.95 4.29
N THR A 21 -7.74 1.32 3.67
CA THR A 21 -6.43 1.09 4.32
C THR A 21 -5.66 2.40 4.50
N ILE A 22 -5.71 3.30 3.50
CA ILE A 22 -5.14 4.65 3.61
C ILE A 22 -5.82 5.43 4.74
N ASP A 23 -7.15 5.40 4.81
CA ASP A 23 -7.90 6.14 5.81
C ASP A 23 -7.66 5.59 7.22
N LEU A 24 -7.55 4.26 7.36
CA LEU A 24 -7.16 3.64 8.62
C LEU A 24 -5.75 4.06 9.05
N ALA A 25 -4.77 4.01 8.15
CA ALA A 25 -3.41 4.49 8.42
C ALA A 25 -3.39 5.97 8.81
N ALA A 26 -4.15 6.81 8.11
CA ALA A 26 -4.27 8.23 8.42
C ALA A 26 -4.93 8.51 9.79
N SER A 27 -5.79 7.61 10.28
CA SER A 27 -6.42 7.72 11.60
C SER A 27 -5.46 7.52 12.78
N TYR A 28 -4.27 6.95 12.52
CA TYR A 28 -3.20 6.75 13.51
C TYR A 28 -2.18 7.89 13.51
N ASP A 29 -2.62 9.13 13.26
CA ASP A 29 -1.77 10.32 13.28
C ASP A 29 -0.95 10.49 14.58
N TRP A 30 -1.51 10.04 15.72
CA TRP A 30 -0.91 10.04 17.03
C TRP A 30 0.25 9.05 17.18
N ALA A 31 0.31 8.01 16.33
CA ALA A 31 1.40 7.03 16.28
C ALA A 31 2.51 7.46 15.31
N VAL A 32 2.45 8.67 14.75
CA VAL A 32 3.48 9.19 13.85
C VAL A 32 4.65 9.75 14.66
N HIS A 33 5.86 9.25 14.40
CA HIS A 33 7.05 9.82 15.01
C HIS A 33 7.28 11.26 14.50
N PRO A 34 7.56 12.25 15.37
CA PRO A 34 7.66 13.66 14.98
C PRO A 34 8.64 13.95 13.83
N ARG A 35 9.79 13.27 13.79
CA ARG A 35 10.78 13.47 12.70
C ARG A 35 10.26 13.00 11.34
N THR A 36 9.41 11.98 11.34
CA THR A 36 8.86 11.38 10.12
C THR A 36 7.55 11.99 9.66
N GLN A 37 6.99 12.93 10.41
CA GLN A 37 5.64 13.43 10.19
C GLN A 37 5.42 13.94 8.76
N PHE A 38 6.38 14.70 8.24
CA PHE A 38 6.32 15.21 6.87
C PHE A 38 6.30 14.06 5.83
N HIS A 39 7.16 13.06 6.02
CA HIS A 39 7.28 11.91 5.12
C HIS A 39 6.00 11.07 5.13
N VAL A 40 5.44 10.77 6.30
CA VAL A 40 4.16 10.05 6.43
C VAL A 40 3.03 10.82 5.73
N GLN A 41 2.90 12.12 5.98
CA GLN A 41 1.88 12.95 5.33
C GLN A 41 2.07 13.00 3.81
N SER A 42 3.32 13.06 3.34
CA SER A 42 3.63 13.05 1.92
C SER A 42 3.23 11.72 1.27
N ALA A 43 3.51 10.58 1.91
CA ALA A 43 3.11 9.26 1.41
C ALA A 43 1.59 9.13 1.33
N LEU A 44 0.86 9.45 2.40
CA LEU A 44 -0.61 9.40 2.42
C LEU A 44 -1.25 10.25 1.32
N ARG A 45 -0.69 11.45 1.07
CA ARG A 45 -1.15 12.31 -0.03
C ARG A 45 -0.87 11.68 -1.39
N ASP A 46 0.32 11.13 -1.61
CA ASP A 46 0.66 10.50 -2.88
C ASP A 46 -0.16 9.23 -3.13
N TYR A 47 -0.52 8.47 -2.09
CA TYR A 47 -1.44 7.34 -2.19
C TYR A 47 -2.84 7.77 -2.64
N ARG A 48 -3.39 8.84 -2.04
CA ARG A 48 -4.69 9.39 -2.46
C ARG A 48 -4.65 9.87 -3.91
N LYS A 49 -3.59 10.58 -4.31
CA LYS A 49 -3.41 11.00 -5.72
C LYS A 49 -3.36 9.82 -6.69
N PHE A 50 -2.75 8.71 -6.29
CA PHE A 50 -2.77 7.50 -7.10
C PHE A 50 -4.18 6.89 -7.19
N ALA A 51 -4.93 6.84 -6.08
CA ALA A 51 -6.33 6.42 -6.08
C ALA A 51 -7.21 7.27 -7.00
N ASP A 52 -7.00 8.59 -6.99
CA ASP A 52 -7.73 9.57 -7.81
C ASP A 52 -7.26 9.62 -9.27
N GLY A 53 -6.22 8.86 -9.64
CA GLY A 53 -5.64 8.85 -10.99
C GLY A 53 -4.80 10.08 -11.34
N GLU A 54 -4.50 10.94 -10.35
CA GLU A 54 -3.64 12.13 -10.50
C GLU A 54 -2.14 11.82 -10.48
N LEU A 55 -1.76 10.61 -10.04
CA LEU A 55 -0.38 10.15 -9.97
C LEU A 55 -0.23 8.81 -10.68
N ASP A 56 0.64 8.75 -11.69
CA ASP A 56 0.96 7.50 -12.35
C ASP A 56 1.81 6.58 -11.46
N ILE A 57 1.85 5.30 -11.82
CA ILE A 57 2.55 4.28 -11.05
C ILE A 57 4.07 4.49 -11.05
N ASP A 58 4.67 4.92 -12.15
CA ASP A 58 6.13 5.04 -12.28
C ASP A 58 6.67 6.16 -11.37
N LEU A 59 5.95 7.28 -11.30
CA LEU A 59 6.26 8.41 -10.45
C LEU A 59 5.84 8.15 -9.00
N GLY A 60 4.69 7.51 -8.78
CA GLY A 60 4.20 7.12 -7.47
C GLY A 60 5.19 6.21 -6.76
N THR A 61 5.58 5.11 -7.39
CA THR A 61 6.47 4.10 -6.78
C THR A 61 7.83 4.71 -6.40
N LYS A 62 8.39 5.60 -7.23
CA LYS A 62 9.64 6.31 -6.92
C LYS A 62 9.51 7.22 -5.69
N ARG A 63 8.37 7.90 -5.52
CA ARG A 63 8.12 8.77 -4.37
C ARG A 63 7.90 7.96 -3.10
N TRP A 64 7.12 6.88 -3.17
CA TRP A 64 6.85 6.01 -2.03
C TRP A 64 8.12 5.35 -1.50
N PHE A 65 8.93 4.74 -2.37
CA PHE A 65 10.19 4.11 -1.94
C PHE A 65 11.16 5.12 -1.33
N ARG A 66 11.28 6.32 -1.90
CA ARG A 66 12.11 7.38 -1.33
C ARG A 66 11.67 7.74 0.09
N VAL A 67 10.36 7.90 0.30
CA VAL A 67 9.80 8.16 1.63
C VAL A 67 10.12 7.01 2.59
N MET A 68 9.88 5.76 2.19
CA MET A 68 10.15 4.60 3.05
C MET A 68 11.62 4.48 3.46
N SER A 69 12.57 4.77 2.55
CA SER A 69 13.99 4.81 2.89
C SER A 69 14.31 5.86 3.96
N HIS A 70 13.74 7.07 3.85
CA HIS A 70 13.92 8.09 4.88
C HIS A 70 13.28 7.71 6.21
N LEU A 71 12.10 7.08 6.20
CA LEU A 71 11.44 6.62 7.43
C LEU A 71 12.29 5.61 8.21
N VAL A 72 13.04 4.74 7.51
CA VAL A 72 13.95 3.77 8.15
C VAL A 72 15.24 4.43 8.63
N GLU A 73 15.78 5.40 7.87
CA GLU A 73 17.03 6.10 8.21
C GLU A 73 16.87 7.09 9.37
N GLU A 74 15.74 7.78 9.47
CA GLU A 74 15.55 8.88 10.41
C GLU A 74 15.19 8.44 11.84
N VAL A 75 14.88 7.15 12.05
CA VAL A 75 14.27 6.70 13.30
C VAL A 75 14.81 5.35 13.76
N GLY A 76 15.98 5.40 14.41
CA GLY A 76 16.56 4.24 15.11
C GLY A 76 15.87 3.90 16.44
N ASP A 77 14.90 4.72 16.88
CA ASP A 77 14.25 4.67 18.19
C ASP A 77 12.70 4.65 18.11
N LEU A 78 12.14 4.04 17.06
CA LEU A 78 10.68 3.85 16.95
C LEU A 78 10.15 2.98 18.10
N ASP A 79 9.02 3.38 18.67
CA ASP A 79 8.22 2.45 19.47
C ASP A 79 7.47 1.44 18.59
N ASP A 80 6.79 0.47 19.21
CA ASP A 80 6.07 -0.59 18.50
C ASP A 80 4.94 -0.04 17.61
N ASN A 81 4.23 1.01 18.05
CA ASN A 81 3.15 1.63 17.30
C ASN A 81 3.68 2.38 16.07
N GLN A 82 4.76 3.14 16.25
CA GLN A 82 5.40 3.89 15.17
C GLN A 82 6.03 2.94 14.14
N THR A 83 6.66 1.85 14.61
CA THR A 83 7.19 0.79 13.75
C THR A 83 6.10 0.14 12.92
N ALA A 84 5.00 -0.25 13.57
CA ALA A 84 3.84 -0.84 12.89
C ALA A 84 3.26 0.11 11.83
N LEU A 85 3.14 1.41 12.13
CA LEU A 85 2.65 2.39 11.16
C LEU A 85 3.57 2.53 9.93
N VAL A 86 4.89 2.58 10.13
CA VAL A 86 5.86 2.66 9.01
C VAL A 86 5.79 1.42 8.13
N LEU A 87 5.72 0.22 8.73
CA LEU A 87 5.58 -1.03 7.99
C LEU A 87 4.25 -1.10 7.23
N ALA A 88 3.16 -0.65 7.85
CA ALA A 88 1.86 -0.55 7.16
C ALA A 88 1.93 0.36 5.93
N LEU A 89 2.53 1.55 6.06
CA LEU A 89 2.68 2.48 4.93
C LEU A 89 3.53 1.87 3.80
N ALA A 90 4.58 1.14 4.13
CA ALA A 90 5.39 0.43 3.13
C ALA A 90 4.55 -0.57 2.33
N GLU A 91 3.72 -1.36 3.02
CA GLU A 91 2.83 -2.34 2.37
C GLU A 91 1.70 -1.69 1.57
N ILE A 92 1.18 -0.53 2.00
CA ILE A 92 0.24 0.27 1.19
C ILE A 92 0.90 0.70 -0.13
N GLY A 93 2.16 1.17 -0.07
CA GLY A 93 2.92 1.52 -1.28
C GLY A 93 3.20 0.32 -2.18
N HIS A 94 3.52 -0.83 -1.61
CA HIS A 94 3.74 -2.07 -2.34
C HIS A 94 2.46 -2.55 -3.05
N ALA A 95 1.32 -2.55 -2.35
CA ALA A 95 0.02 -2.90 -2.93
C ALA A 95 -0.40 -1.92 -4.03
N ALA A 96 -0.16 -0.61 -3.84
CA ALA A 96 -0.39 0.40 -4.87
C ALA A 96 0.44 0.14 -6.13
N ALA A 97 1.70 -0.29 -5.98
CA ALA A 97 2.59 -0.67 -7.07
C ALA A 97 1.95 -1.79 -7.95
N HIS A 98 1.47 -2.83 -7.29
CA HIS A 98 0.79 -3.95 -7.96
C HIS A 98 -0.58 -3.57 -8.53
N LEU A 99 -1.30 -2.63 -7.92
CA LEU A 99 -2.57 -2.14 -8.45
C LEU A 99 -2.35 -1.36 -9.75
N GLY A 100 -1.27 -0.59 -9.85
CA GLY A 100 -0.87 0.08 -11.10
C GLY A 100 -0.46 -0.91 -12.21
N HIS A 101 0.27 -1.97 -11.85
CA HIS A 101 0.56 -3.06 -12.78
C HIS A 101 -0.69 -3.83 -13.20
N LEU A 102 -1.65 -4.03 -12.29
CA LEU A 102 -2.94 -4.64 -12.60
C LEU A 102 -3.73 -3.79 -13.61
N ASN A 103 -3.81 -2.48 -13.43
CA ASN A 103 -4.44 -1.57 -14.39
C ASN A 103 -3.78 -1.66 -15.77
N THR A 104 -2.45 -1.72 -15.80
CA THR A 104 -1.69 -1.89 -17.04
C THR A 104 -2.01 -3.23 -17.71
N ALA A 105 -2.11 -4.32 -16.94
CA ALA A 105 -2.48 -5.64 -17.42
C ALA A 105 -3.91 -5.64 -18.01
N LEU A 106 -4.87 -5.09 -17.27
CA LEU A 106 -6.27 -4.96 -17.68
C LEU A 106 -6.41 -4.15 -18.97
N SER A 107 -5.62 -3.08 -19.14
CA SER A 107 -5.60 -2.28 -20.38
C SER A 107 -5.20 -3.09 -21.62
N ARG A 108 -4.49 -4.21 -21.44
CA ARG A 108 -4.12 -5.11 -22.54
C ARG A 108 -5.25 -6.06 -22.91
N GLY A 109 -6.28 -6.22 -22.07
CA GLY A 109 -7.52 -6.91 -22.39
C GLY A 109 -7.39 -8.43 -22.60
N GLY A 110 -6.48 -9.09 -21.88
CA GLY A 110 -6.39 -10.57 -21.89
C GLY A 110 -6.10 -11.17 -23.27
N ARG A 111 -5.40 -10.43 -24.15
CA ARG A 111 -5.13 -10.86 -25.54
C ARG A 111 -4.29 -12.13 -25.63
N THR A 112 -3.53 -12.44 -24.59
CA THR A 112 -2.69 -13.64 -24.50
C THR A 112 -2.89 -14.36 -23.16
N GLU A 113 -2.56 -15.65 -23.09
CA GLU A 113 -2.54 -16.41 -21.82
C GLU A 113 -1.60 -15.78 -20.78
N ALA A 114 -0.51 -15.15 -21.24
CA ALA A 114 0.40 -14.42 -20.37
C ALA A 114 -0.25 -13.18 -19.75
N ASP A 115 -1.11 -12.47 -20.48
CA ASP A 115 -1.84 -11.32 -19.95
C ASP A 115 -2.80 -11.75 -18.84
N VAL A 116 -3.53 -12.86 -19.03
CA VAL A 116 -4.45 -13.41 -18.03
C VAL A 116 -3.71 -13.80 -16.75
N LYS A 117 -2.60 -14.56 -16.87
CA LYS A 117 -1.78 -14.94 -15.71
C LYS A 117 -1.16 -13.73 -15.00
N TYR A 118 -0.75 -12.72 -15.77
CA TYR A 118 -0.17 -11.50 -15.20
C TYR A 118 -1.22 -10.68 -14.44
N GLU A 119 -2.47 -10.64 -14.93
CA GLU A 119 -3.59 -10.05 -14.20
C GLU A 119 -3.87 -10.78 -12.89
N GLU A 120 -4.05 -12.10 -12.93
CA GLU A 120 -4.29 -12.96 -11.76
C GLU A 120 -3.20 -12.76 -10.69
N LEU A 121 -1.93 -12.77 -11.13
CA LEU A 121 -0.79 -12.60 -10.24
C LEU A 121 -0.80 -11.23 -9.56
N ASN A 122 -1.03 -10.14 -10.32
CA ASN A 122 -1.06 -8.80 -9.72
C ASN A 122 -2.26 -8.65 -8.78
N ARG A 123 -3.44 -9.17 -9.12
CA ARG A 123 -4.62 -9.17 -8.24
C ARG A 123 -4.31 -9.84 -6.90
N ALA A 124 -3.65 -10.99 -6.93
CA ALA A 124 -3.21 -11.68 -5.72
C ALA A 124 -2.21 -10.85 -4.89
N TYR A 125 -1.21 -10.24 -5.54
CA TYR A 125 -0.23 -9.40 -4.83
C TYR A 125 -0.85 -8.15 -4.19
N VAL A 126 -1.81 -7.50 -4.85
CA VAL A 126 -2.53 -6.37 -4.26
C VAL A 126 -3.25 -6.81 -2.99
N GLY A 127 -4.00 -7.91 -3.04
CA GLY A 127 -4.71 -8.46 -1.89
C GLY A 127 -3.77 -8.85 -0.75
N PHE A 128 -2.61 -9.44 -1.07
CA PHE A 128 -1.58 -9.76 -0.08
C PHE A 128 -1.03 -8.50 0.60
N GLY A 129 -0.67 -7.47 -0.17
CA GLY A 129 -0.13 -6.22 0.37
C GLY A 129 -1.12 -5.52 1.31
N PHE A 130 -2.41 -5.45 0.95
CA PHE A 130 -3.43 -4.89 1.85
C PHE A 130 -3.63 -5.69 3.13
N LYS A 131 -3.61 -7.03 3.03
CA LYS A 131 -3.65 -7.88 4.22
C LYS A 131 -2.46 -7.64 5.15
N CYS A 132 -1.25 -7.49 4.60
CA CYS A 132 -0.07 -7.15 5.39
C CYS A 132 -0.20 -5.77 6.04
N ALA A 133 -0.64 -4.76 5.28
CA ALA A 133 -0.88 -3.41 5.80
C ALA A 133 -1.88 -3.42 6.97
N GLU A 134 -3.04 -4.05 6.81
CA GLU A 134 -4.03 -4.18 7.89
C GLU A 134 -3.48 -4.94 9.09
N THR A 135 -2.69 -5.99 8.87
CA THR A 135 -2.08 -6.76 9.95
C THR A 135 -1.21 -5.85 10.81
N TYR A 136 -0.35 -5.02 10.21
CA TYR A 136 0.45 -4.04 10.94
C TYR A 136 -0.41 -2.96 11.61
N LEU A 137 -1.40 -2.41 10.91
CA LEU A 137 -2.32 -1.41 11.46
C LEU A 137 -3.09 -1.93 12.69
N ASN A 138 -3.41 -3.22 12.74
CA ASN A 138 -4.06 -3.86 13.88
C ASN A 138 -3.14 -4.07 15.09
N LEU A 139 -1.82 -3.96 14.92
CA LEU A 139 -0.87 -3.98 16.03
C LEU A 139 -0.80 -2.63 16.76
N ILE A 140 -1.28 -1.55 16.14
CA ILE A 140 -1.28 -0.22 16.74
C ILE A 140 -2.33 -0.17 17.86
N GLN A 141 -1.87 0.07 19.09
CA GLN A 141 -2.73 0.09 20.27
C GLN A 141 -2.55 1.40 21.05
N LYS A 142 -3.68 2.04 21.41
CA LYS A 142 -3.65 3.13 22.38
C LYS A 142 -3.40 2.52 23.76
N HIS A 143 -2.26 2.85 24.35
CA HIS A 143 -1.96 2.59 25.76
C HIS A 143 -2.70 3.56 26.67
#